data_AF-A0A9P0JXY9-F1
#
_entry.id   AF-A0A9P0JXY9-F1
#
_cell.length_a   1.000
_cell.length_b   1.000
_cell.length_c   1.000
_cell.angle_alpha   90.00
_cell.angle_beta   90.00
_cell.angle_gamma   90.00
#
_symmetry.space_group_name_H-M   'P 1'
#
loop_
_entity.id
_entity.type
_entity.pdbx_description
1 polymer ?
#
loop_
_entity_poly.entity_id
_entity_poly.type
_entity_poly.pdbx_seq_one_letter_code
_entity_poly.pdbx_strand_id
1 'polypeptide(L)'
;MEQASCVATMASIDDAMAIVGLIVATKKLKRSKRHRAIWCKDWLMKREHYSHINLVNELKFAPKDWHNYLRMNEETYLKLLSMVTPLIKKQDTVMRKAISPHERLTATLRFLATGRSYEDLKFTTIISPQALGVIIPETCEAIYKVLRKDYFKFRQTEDEWKNITKHFENRWNFPHRLGAIDGKHIDIIRPSGSGSYFYNYKGSMVLLAIVDARYQFIMCSFGVNGRISDGVLQNVSITKT
;
A
#
# COMPACT_ATOMS: atom_id res chain seq x y z
N MET A 1 31.78 -68.96 6.20
CA MET A 1 31.60 -68.02 7.32
C MET A 1 32.27 -66.71 6.93
N GLU A 2 31.43 -65.70 6.78
CA GLU A 2 31.68 -64.29 6.49
C GLU A 2 32.86 -63.69 7.26
N GLN A 3 33.73 -62.94 6.56
CA GLN A 3 34.39 -61.78 7.16
C GLN A 3 34.27 -60.59 6.22
N ALA A 4 33.73 -59.52 6.80
CA ALA A 4 33.25 -58.31 6.18
C ALA A 4 34.38 -57.47 5.57
N SER A 5 34.19 -57.09 4.30
CA SER A 5 34.95 -56.02 3.66
C SER A 5 34.48 -54.68 4.21
N CYS A 6 35.37 -53.99 4.92
CA CYS A 6 35.19 -52.62 5.36
C CYS A 6 35.42 -51.68 4.17
N VAL A 7 34.34 -51.29 3.47
CA VAL A 7 34.41 -50.23 2.47
C VAL A 7 34.12 -48.91 3.16
N ALA A 8 35.18 -48.25 3.61
CA ALA A 8 35.14 -46.82 3.91
C ALA A 8 34.75 -46.10 2.62
N THR A 9 33.51 -45.61 2.56
CA THR A 9 32.99 -44.84 1.43
C THR A 9 33.75 -43.52 1.38
N MET A 10 34.77 -43.44 0.51
CA MET A 10 35.43 -42.18 0.20
C MET A 10 34.38 -41.26 -0.41
N ALA A 11 34.05 -40.17 0.29
CA ALA A 11 33.21 -39.12 -0.24
C ALA A 11 33.73 -38.73 -1.63
N SER A 12 32.85 -38.74 -2.63
CA SER A 12 33.25 -38.43 -3.99
C SER A 12 33.75 -36.98 -4.08
N ILE A 13 34.65 -36.70 -5.02
CA ILE A 13 35.15 -35.34 -5.25
C ILE A 13 33.97 -34.37 -5.51
N ASP A 14 32.89 -34.87 -6.11
CA ASP A 14 31.67 -34.11 -6.36
C ASP A 14 30.91 -33.76 -5.07
N ASP A 15 30.89 -34.66 -4.07
CA ASP A 15 30.30 -34.38 -2.75
C ASP A 15 31.11 -33.31 -2.00
N ALA A 16 32.44 -33.39 -2.08
CA ALA A 16 33.32 -32.38 -1.49
C ALA A 16 33.12 -31.00 -2.15
N MET A 17 32.98 -30.96 -3.48
CA MET A 17 32.70 -29.73 -4.22
C MET A 17 31.31 -29.16 -3.92
N ALA A 18 30.30 -30.01 -3.75
CA ALA A 18 28.95 -29.60 -3.35
C ALA A 18 28.94 -28.96 -1.95
N ILE A 19 29.69 -29.54 -0.99
CA ILE A 19 29.83 -28.99 0.36
C ILE A 19 30.55 -27.65 0.35
N VAL A 20 31.64 -27.52 -0.41
CA VAL A 20 32.36 -26.23 -0.57
C VAL A 20 31.43 -25.19 -1.22
N GLY A 21 30.67 -25.57 -2.25
CA GLY A 21 29.66 -24.73 -2.88
C GLY A 21 28.60 -24.24 -1.89
N LEU A 22 28.11 -25.12 -1.01
CA LEU A 22 27.14 -24.80 0.04
C LEU A 22 27.73 -23.86 1.10
N ILE A 23 28.99 -24.07 1.50
CA ILE A 23 29.70 -23.20 2.47
C ILE A 23 29.93 -21.81 1.88
N VAL A 24 30.32 -21.72 0.61
CA VAL A 24 30.49 -20.43 -0.08
C VAL A 24 29.15 -19.73 -0.28
N ALA A 25 28.08 -20.46 -0.63
CA ALA A 25 26.73 -19.93 -0.75
C ALA A 25 26.20 -19.41 0.59
N THR A 26 26.37 -20.16 1.67
CA THR A 26 25.95 -19.74 3.03
C THR A 26 26.78 -18.57 3.55
N LYS A 27 28.08 -18.47 3.22
CA LYS A 27 28.90 -17.28 3.50
C LYS A 27 28.49 -16.06 2.67
N LYS A 28 28.12 -16.23 1.39
CA LYS A 28 27.55 -15.15 0.55
C LYS A 28 26.18 -14.68 1.07
N LEU A 29 25.38 -15.60 1.61
CA LEU A 29 24.07 -15.30 2.20
C LEU A 29 24.19 -14.60 3.56
N LYS A 30 25.26 -14.86 4.34
CA LYS A 30 25.61 -14.09 5.53
C LYS A 30 26.31 -12.77 5.14
N ARG A 31 25.56 -11.83 4.55
CA ARG A 31 26.00 -10.43 4.45
C ARG A 31 26.40 -9.94 5.84
N SER A 32 27.67 -9.60 6.03
CA SER A 32 28.14 -8.93 7.25
C SER A 32 27.31 -7.67 7.48
N LYS A 33 26.65 -7.57 8.64
CA LYS A 33 25.89 -6.38 9.01
C LYS A 33 26.90 -5.25 9.21
N ARG A 34 27.02 -4.36 8.24
CA ARG A 34 27.82 -3.13 8.39
C ARG A 34 27.32 -2.41 9.65
N HIS A 35 28.20 -2.20 10.62
CA HIS A 35 27.93 -1.32 11.74
C HIS A 35 27.62 0.08 11.18
N ARG A 36 26.51 0.67 11.63
CA ARG A 36 26.16 2.03 11.23
C ARG A 36 27.17 2.97 11.88
N ALA A 37 27.89 3.74 11.06
CA ALA A 37 28.78 4.80 11.54
C ALA A 37 28.00 5.92 12.25
N ILE A 38 26.75 6.13 11.84
CA ILE A 38 25.87 7.18 12.39
C ILE A 38 24.49 6.54 12.66
N TRP A 39 23.96 6.74 13.86
CA TRP A 39 22.65 6.23 14.26
C TRP A 39 21.50 6.89 13.48
N CYS A 40 21.50 8.21 13.41
CA CYS A 40 20.54 9.04 12.67
C CYS A 40 21.22 10.30 12.15
N LYS A 41 20.80 10.83 10.99
CA LYS A 41 21.31 12.10 10.48
C LYS A 41 20.75 13.26 11.32
N ASP A 42 21.56 14.25 11.64
CA ASP A 42 21.18 15.34 12.55
C ASP A 42 19.92 16.10 12.10
N TRP A 43 19.77 16.34 10.80
CA TRP A 43 18.59 17.05 10.27
C TRP A 43 17.30 16.23 10.41
N LEU A 44 17.37 14.89 10.45
CA LEU A 44 16.20 14.03 10.72
C LEU A 44 15.76 14.11 12.18
N MET A 45 16.67 14.44 13.10
CA MET A 45 16.32 14.69 14.50
C MET A 45 15.61 16.03 14.68
N LYS A 46 15.81 16.98 13.76
CA LYS A 46 15.19 18.31 13.74
C LYS A 46 13.81 18.33 13.06
N ARG A 47 13.04 17.24 13.18
CA ARG A 47 11.72 17.07 12.53
C ARG A 47 10.73 18.16 12.89
N GLU A 48 10.69 18.58 14.15
CA GLU A 48 9.80 19.63 14.65
C GLU A 48 9.99 20.98 13.94
N HIS A 49 11.20 21.25 13.43
CA HIS A 49 11.52 22.52 12.78
C HIS A 49 11.30 22.46 11.26
N TYR A 50 11.77 21.39 10.62
CA TYR A 50 11.83 21.29 9.16
C TYR A 50 10.67 20.52 8.53
N SER A 51 9.83 19.85 9.32
CA SER A 51 8.72 19.09 8.76
C SER A 51 7.67 20.00 8.16
N HIS A 52 7.08 19.57 7.05
CA HIS A 52 5.96 20.23 6.39
C HIS A 52 4.72 20.42 7.27
N ILE A 53 4.67 19.86 8.48
CA ILE A 53 3.57 20.08 9.43
C ILE A 53 3.45 21.57 9.78
N ASN A 54 4.56 22.29 9.87
CA ASN A 54 4.54 23.72 10.11
C ASN A 54 3.82 24.45 8.97
N LEU A 55 4.13 24.09 7.72
CA LEU A 55 3.40 24.59 6.56
C LEU A 55 1.91 24.21 6.61
N VAL A 56 1.58 22.95 6.94
CA VAL A 56 0.19 22.51 7.02
C VAL A 56 -0.60 23.31 8.05
N ASN A 57 0.01 23.67 9.19
CA ASN A 57 -0.62 24.54 10.18
C ASN A 57 -0.93 25.94 9.63
N GLU A 58 -0.04 26.52 8.83
CA GLU A 58 -0.30 27.80 8.14
C GLU A 58 -1.40 27.67 7.09
N LEU A 59 -1.46 26.54 6.37
CA LEU A 59 -2.46 26.29 5.33
C LEU A 59 -3.89 26.25 5.87
N LYS A 60 -4.11 26.10 7.18
CA LYS A 60 -5.45 26.19 7.79
C LYS A 60 -6.15 27.50 7.48
N PHE A 61 -5.38 28.58 7.34
CA PHE A 61 -5.90 29.90 7.00
C PHE A 61 -6.08 30.11 5.48
N ALA A 62 -5.68 29.13 4.66
CA ALA A 62 -5.80 29.15 3.20
C ALA A 62 -6.50 27.88 2.68
N PRO A 63 -7.85 27.79 2.77
CA PRO A 63 -8.58 26.55 2.47
C PRO A 63 -8.36 25.97 1.08
N LYS A 64 -8.16 26.84 0.06
CA LYS A 64 -7.86 26.41 -1.31
C LYS A 64 -6.51 25.68 -1.39
N ASP A 65 -5.50 26.21 -0.73
CA ASP A 65 -4.16 25.64 -0.71
C ASP A 65 -4.09 24.40 0.18
N TRP A 66 -4.80 24.39 1.31
CA TRP A 66 -5.01 23.19 2.13
C TRP A 66 -5.60 22.05 1.28
N HIS A 67 -6.71 22.32 0.59
CA HIS A 67 -7.36 21.32 -0.26
C HIS A 67 -6.45 20.89 -1.41
N ASN A 68 -5.70 21.80 -2.04
CA ASN A 68 -4.74 21.42 -3.06
C ASN A 68 -3.61 20.55 -2.50
N TYR A 69 -3.15 20.82 -1.28
CA TYR A 69 -2.03 20.13 -0.65
C TYR A 69 -2.38 18.70 -0.21
N LEU A 70 -3.54 18.52 0.42
CA LEU A 70 -4.01 17.25 1.01
C LEU A 70 -5.10 16.54 0.19
N ARG A 71 -5.65 17.17 -0.85
CA ARG A 71 -6.80 16.69 -1.63
C ARG A 71 -8.06 16.43 -0.78
N MET A 72 -8.18 17.13 0.35
CA MET A 72 -9.34 17.09 1.23
C MET A 72 -9.46 18.36 2.06
N ASN A 73 -10.66 18.66 2.54
CA ASN A 73 -10.92 19.77 3.45
C ASN A 73 -10.41 19.48 4.86
N GLU A 74 -10.16 20.53 5.66
CA GLU A 74 -9.65 20.39 7.02
C GLU A 74 -10.60 19.61 7.93
N GLU A 75 -11.90 19.89 7.87
CA GLU A 75 -12.90 19.17 8.67
C GLU A 75 -12.87 17.66 8.39
N THR A 76 -12.83 17.29 7.10
CA THR A 76 -12.72 15.89 6.68
C THR A 76 -11.41 15.27 7.13
N TYR A 77 -10.31 16.04 7.07
CA TYR A 77 -9.00 15.61 7.55
C TYR A 77 -9.02 15.33 9.05
N LEU A 78 -9.56 16.22 9.88
CA LEU A 78 -9.62 16.07 11.32
C LEU A 78 -10.50 14.88 11.73
N LYS A 79 -11.63 14.70 11.02
CA LYS A 79 -12.49 13.52 11.20
C LYS A 79 -11.75 12.23 10.84
N LEU A 80 -11.04 12.20 9.71
CA LEU A 80 -10.25 11.02 9.34
C LEU A 80 -9.14 10.77 10.36
N LEU A 81 -8.45 11.82 10.81
CA LEU A 81 -7.38 11.75 11.80
C LEU A 81 -7.87 11.14 13.11
N SER A 82 -9.04 11.54 13.61
CA SER A 82 -9.59 10.98 14.84
C SER A 82 -9.92 9.49 14.68
N MET A 83 -10.44 9.07 13.52
CA MET A 83 -10.76 7.68 13.23
C MET A 83 -9.51 6.80 13.12
N VAL A 84 -8.45 7.26 12.45
CA VAL A 84 -7.23 6.45 12.25
C VAL A 84 -6.26 6.48 13.43
N THR A 85 -6.31 7.53 14.26
CA THR A 85 -5.37 7.73 15.38
C THR A 85 -5.21 6.49 16.28
N PRO A 86 -6.29 5.81 16.72
CA PRO A 86 -6.16 4.62 17.56
C PRO A 86 -5.35 3.48 16.92
N LEU A 87 -5.33 3.41 15.59
CA LEU A 87 -4.67 2.34 14.84
C LEU A 87 -3.20 2.64 14.53
N ILE A 88 -2.83 3.92 14.38
CA ILE A 88 -1.50 4.33 13.90
C ILE A 88 -0.63 4.99 14.98
N LYS A 89 -1.18 5.24 16.17
CA LYS A 89 -0.44 5.85 17.29
C LYS A 89 0.70 4.93 17.74
N LYS A 90 1.88 5.51 17.91
CA LYS A 90 3.07 4.85 18.45
C LYS A 90 3.50 5.53 19.75
N GLN A 91 4.33 4.84 20.52
CA GLN A 91 4.85 5.31 21.79
C GLN A 91 6.23 5.95 21.62
N ASP A 92 6.46 7.01 22.38
CA ASP A 92 7.78 7.63 22.47
C ASP A 92 8.76 6.69 23.15
N THR A 93 10.04 6.78 22.76
CA THR A 93 11.12 6.07 23.43
C THR A 93 12.08 7.07 24.05
N VAL A 94 12.93 6.60 24.98
CA VAL A 94 13.98 7.42 25.59
C VAL A 94 14.87 8.10 24.55
N MET A 95 15.09 7.44 23.40
CA MET A 95 16.02 7.91 22.36
C MET A 95 15.36 8.84 21.33
N ARG A 96 14.04 8.77 21.12
CA ARG A 96 13.34 9.58 20.12
C ARG A 96 11.84 9.66 20.36
N LYS A 97 11.25 10.83 20.07
CA LYS A 97 9.80 10.99 19.92
C LYS A 97 9.28 10.17 18.73
N ALA A 98 8.19 9.47 18.94
CA ALA A 98 7.44 8.79 17.90
C ALA A 98 6.97 9.79 16.84
N ILE A 99 6.79 9.29 15.62
CA ILE A 99 6.14 10.07 14.57
C ILE A 99 4.65 10.05 14.89
N SER A 100 4.08 11.22 15.13
CA SER A 100 2.70 11.39 15.58
C SER A 100 1.69 10.90 14.53
N PRO A 101 0.46 10.53 14.94
CA PRO A 101 -0.62 10.21 13.99
C PRO A 101 -0.84 11.30 12.93
N HIS A 102 -0.73 12.57 13.33
CA HIS A 102 -0.85 13.73 12.44
C HIS A 102 0.25 13.74 11.37
N GLU A 103 1.52 13.54 11.75
CA GLU A 103 2.64 13.44 10.81
C GLU A 103 2.49 12.24 9.86
N ARG A 104 2.09 11.09 10.40
CA ARG A 104 1.91 9.85 9.64
C ARG A 104 0.80 9.97 8.59
N LEU A 105 -0.36 10.51 9.00
CA LEU A 105 -1.49 10.72 8.10
C LEU A 105 -1.16 11.75 7.02
N THR A 106 -0.56 12.88 7.40
CA THR A 106 -0.18 13.95 6.45
C THR A 106 0.84 13.46 5.43
N ALA A 107 1.87 12.73 5.86
CA ALA A 107 2.85 12.13 4.95
C ALA A 107 2.19 11.15 3.96
N THR A 108 1.25 10.33 4.46
CA THR A 108 0.52 9.36 3.63
C THR A 108 -0.39 10.05 2.61
N LEU A 109 -1.20 11.02 3.03
CA LEU A 109 -2.07 11.76 2.11
C LEU A 109 -1.25 12.54 1.08
N ARG A 110 -0.12 13.14 1.50
CA ARG A 110 0.76 13.84 0.56
C ARG A 110 1.37 12.90 -0.48
N PHE A 111 1.74 11.69 -0.07
CA PHE A 111 2.19 10.64 -0.99
C PHE A 111 1.08 10.26 -1.98
N LEU A 112 -0.13 9.97 -1.50
CA LEU A 112 -1.26 9.62 -2.36
C LEU A 112 -1.67 10.74 -3.32
N ALA A 113 -1.57 12.00 -2.88
CA ALA A 113 -1.92 13.18 -3.67
C ALA A 113 -0.92 13.49 -4.81
N THR A 114 0.34 13.10 -4.66
CA THR A 114 1.43 13.53 -5.56
C THR A 114 2.15 12.39 -6.27
N GLY A 115 2.11 11.17 -5.74
CA GLY A 115 2.83 10.01 -6.29
C GLY A 115 4.35 10.11 -6.22
N ARG A 116 4.91 11.02 -5.40
CA ARG A 116 6.36 11.23 -5.28
C ARG A 116 7.06 10.03 -4.67
N SER A 117 8.34 9.82 -5.02
CA SER A 117 9.15 8.77 -4.41
C SER A 117 9.41 9.03 -2.92
N TYR A 118 9.67 7.97 -2.15
CA TYR A 118 10.03 8.13 -0.73
C TYR A 118 11.36 8.88 -0.53
N GLU A 119 12.28 8.77 -1.48
CA GLU A 119 13.55 9.49 -1.47
C GLU A 119 13.39 11.00 -1.59
N ASP A 120 12.32 11.43 -2.25
CA ASP A 120 11.99 12.84 -2.43
C ASP A 120 11.07 13.34 -1.30
N LEU A 121 10.08 12.52 -0.91
CA LEU A 121 9.16 12.82 0.20
C LEU A 121 9.87 13.00 1.54
N LYS A 122 11.01 12.33 1.76
CA LYS A 122 11.80 12.43 3.00
C LYS A 122 12.22 13.86 3.34
N PHE A 123 12.49 14.69 2.33
CA PHE A 123 12.95 16.06 2.54
C PHE A 123 11.81 16.98 2.99
N THR A 124 10.59 16.71 2.57
CA THR A 124 9.41 17.47 3.01
C THR A 124 8.86 17.02 4.36
N THR A 125 8.85 15.71 4.59
CA THR A 125 8.28 15.13 5.81
C THR A 125 9.28 15.09 6.97
N ILE A 126 10.58 15.09 6.65
CA ILE A 126 11.69 14.84 7.58
C ILE A 126 11.54 13.45 8.23
N ILE A 127 11.16 12.48 7.41
CA ILE A 127 11.02 11.06 7.77
C ILE A 127 11.85 10.23 6.79
N SER A 128 12.64 9.28 7.29
CA SER A 128 13.48 8.46 6.43
C SER A 128 12.65 7.63 5.44
N PRO A 129 13.15 7.34 4.23
CA PRO A 129 12.47 6.50 3.24
C PRO A 129 12.08 5.12 3.79
N GLN A 130 12.93 4.56 4.67
CA GLN A 130 12.67 3.27 5.33
C GLN A 130 11.47 3.35 6.28
N ALA A 131 11.35 4.45 7.03
CA ALA A 131 10.20 4.66 7.90
C ALA A 131 8.93 4.97 7.08
N LEU A 132 9.03 5.79 6.03
CA LEU A 132 7.92 6.06 5.11
C LEU A 132 7.38 4.77 4.48
N GLY A 133 8.26 3.85 4.08
CA GLY A 133 7.88 2.56 3.51
C GLY A 133 7.08 1.65 4.46
N VAL A 134 7.13 1.90 5.77
CA VAL A 134 6.28 1.23 6.76
C VAL A 134 5.04 2.04 7.08
N ILE A 135 5.22 3.36 7.31
CA ILE A 135 4.17 4.27 7.73
C ILE A 135 3.06 4.36 6.69
N ILE A 136 3.41 4.49 5.41
CA ILE A 136 2.44 4.72 4.34
C ILE A 136 1.52 3.50 4.20
N PRO A 137 2.02 2.26 4.01
CA PRO A 137 1.14 1.08 3.98
C PRO A 137 0.32 0.89 5.26
N GLU A 138 0.93 1.06 6.44
CA GLU A 138 0.22 0.92 7.72
C GLU A 138 -0.94 1.94 7.85
N THR A 139 -0.71 3.16 7.38
CA THR A 139 -1.73 4.22 7.43
C THR A 139 -2.80 4.01 6.36
N CYS A 140 -2.45 3.56 5.15
CA CYS A 140 -3.42 3.16 4.13
C CYS A 140 -4.34 2.04 4.63
N GLU A 141 -3.78 1.02 5.28
CA GLU A 141 -4.56 -0.07 5.88
C GLU A 141 -5.50 0.45 6.98
N ALA A 142 -5.02 1.36 7.83
CA ALA A 142 -5.86 1.99 8.85
C ALA A 142 -7.01 2.80 8.23
N ILE A 143 -6.74 3.59 7.19
CA ILE A 143 -7.76 4.34 6.43
C ILE A 143 -8.80 3.37 5.86
N TYR A 144 -8.35 2.27 5.24
CA TYR A 144 -9.25 1.27 4.70
C TYR A 144 -10.15 0.66 5.79
N LYS A 145 -9.58 0.22 6.91
CA LYS A 145 -10.34 -0.39 8.02
C LYS A 145 -11.43 0.53 8.56
N VAL A 146 -11.13 1.81 8.76
CA VAL A 146 -12.08 2.75 9.37
C VAL A 146 -13.14 3.25 8.40
N LEU A 147 -12.84 3.32 7.09
CA LEU A 147 -13.78 3.83 6.08
C LEU A 147 -14.59 2.72 5.39
N ARG A 148 -14.06 1.51 5.26
CA ARG A 148 -14.70 0.42 4.50
C ARG A 148 -16.13 0.18 4.95
N LYS A 149 -16.36 0.14 6.27
CA LYS A 149 -17.67 -0.17 6.84
C LYS A 149 -18.73 0.84 6.43
N ASP A 150 -18.39 2.12 6.36
CA ASP A 150 -19.37 3.20 6.13
C ASP A 150 -19.54 3.54 4.66
N TYR A 151 -18.44 3.49 3.89
CA TYR A 151 -18.40 3.98 2.51
C TYR A 151 -18.35 2.87 1.46
N PHE A 152 -17.99 1.64 1.83
CA PHE A 152 -17.87 0.49 0.93
C PHE A 152 -18.89 -0.60 1.28
N LYS A 153 -20.16 -0.20 1.41
CA LYS A 153 -21.28 -1.11 1.68
C LYS A 153 -21.82 -1.69 0.39
N PHE A 154 -21.71 -3.00 0.24
CA PHE A 154 -22.43 -3.72 -0.81
C PHE A 154 -23.93 -3.67 -0.52
N ARG A 155 -24.73 -3.32 -1.53
CA ARG A 155 -26.19 -3.25 -1.41
C ARG A 155 -26.76 -4.65 -1.26
N GLN A 156 -27.62 -4.84 -0.27
CA GLN A 156 -28.18 -6.16 0.04
C GLN A 156 -29.67 -6.26 -0.26
N THR A 157 -30.35 -5.12 -0.45
CA THR A 157 -31.81 -5.08 -0.59
C THR A 157 -32.24 -4.65 -1.99
N GLU A 158 -33.39 -5.15 -2.44
CA GLU A 158 -33.98 -4.80 -3.73
C GLU A 158 -34.29 -3.30 -3.84
N ASP A 159 -34.76 -2.69 -2.74
CA ASP A 159 -35.09 -1.26 -2.71
C ASP A 159 -33.87 -0.35 -2.91
N GLU A 160 -32.70 -0.76 -2.40
CA GLU A 160 -31.45 -0.06 -2.68
C GLU A 160 -31.09 -0.10 -4.17
N TRP A 161 -31.30 -1.23 -4.84
CA TRP A 161 -31.06 -1.38 -6.28
C TRP A 161 -32.09 -0.61 -7.13
N LYS A 162 -33.36 -0.58 -6.72
CA LYS A 162 -34.39 0.26 -7.32
C LYS A 162 -34.04 1.74 -7.22
N ASN A 163 -33.49 2.18 -6.09
CA ASN A 163 -33.03 3.56 -5.91
C ASN A 163 -31.87 3.91 -6.86
N ILE A 164 -30.90 3.00 -7.06
CA ILE A 164 -29.83 3.22 -8.03
C ILE A 164 -30.40 3.35 -9.45
N THR A 165 -31.32 2.47 -9.81
CA THR A 165 -32.00 2.50 -11.11
C THR A 165 -32.68 3.84 -11.34
N LYS A 166 -33.44 4.32 -10.35
CA LYS A 166 -34.12 5.61 -10.39
C LYS A 166 -33.13 6.79 -10.50
N HIS A 167 -31.97 6.71 -9.84
CA HIS A 167 -30.95 7.74 -9.97
C HIS A 167 -30.34 7.79 -11.38
N PHE A 168 -30.12 6.65 -12.02
CA PHE A 168 -29.64 6.61 -13.41
C PHE A 168 -30.67 7.15 -14.39
N GLU A 169 -31.94 6.78 -14.20
CA GLU A 169 -33.04 7.28 -15.00
C GLU A 169 -33.18 8.80 -14.86
N ASN A 170 -33.25 9.32 -13.63
CA ASN A 170 -33.46 10.74 -13.39
C ASN A 170 -32.30 11.62 -13.83
N ARG A 171 -31.05 11.17 -13.66
CA ARG A 171 -29.86 12.02 -13.89
C ARG A 171 -29.28 11.87 -15.30
N TRP A 172 -29.38 10.67 -15.86
CA TRP A 172 -28.71 10.30 -17.11
C TRP A 172 -29.69 9.84 -18.19
N ASN A 173 -31.00 9.84 -17.92
CA ASN A 173 -32.03 9.29 -18.81
C ASN A 173 -31.72 7.85 -19.24
N PHE A 174 -31.18 7.06 -18.30
CA PHE A 174 -30.70 5.71 -18.57
C PHE A 174 -31.41 4.70 -17.66
N PRO A 175 -32.62 4.26 -18.05
CA PRO A 175 -33.47 3.42 -17.20
C PRO A 175 -32.91 1.99 -17.04
N HIS A 176 -33.31 1.32 -15.95
CA HIS A 176 -32.94 -0.07 -15.62
C HIS A 176 -31.44 -0.34 -15.43
N ARG A 177 -30.70 0.64 -14.89
CA ARG A 177 -29.24 0.54 -14.70
C ARG A 177 -28.87 0.43 -13.25
N LEU A 178 -28.07 -0.60 -12.96
CA LEU A 178 -27.64 -0.93 -11.61
C LEU A 178 -26.23 -0.40 -11.30
N GLY A 179 -25.50 0.08 -12.30
CA GLY A 179 -24.17 0.63 -12.14
C GLY A 179 -23.47 0.80 -13.49
N ALA A 180 -22.42 1.62 -13.50
CA ALA A 180 -21.46 1.68 -14.58
C ALA A 180 -20.19 0.94 -14.15
N ILE A 181 -19.69 0.05 -15.00
CA ILE A 181 -18.49 -0.74 -14.75
C ILE A 181 -17.37 -0.20 -15.62
N ASP A 182 -16.20 0.04 -15.03
CA ASP A 182 -15.00 0.42 -15.77
C ASP A 182 -13.75 -0.22 -15.16
N GLY A 183 -12.76 -0.47 -16.02
CA GLY A 183 -11.50 -1.13 -15.72
C GLY A 183 -10.30 -0.20 -15.95
N LYS A 184 -9.36 -0.18 -15.01
CA LYS A 184 -8.09 0.55 -15.16
C LYS A 184 -6.90 -0.38 -14.96
N HIS A 185 -6.03 -0.41 -15.96
CA HIS A 185 -4.71 -1.01 -15.81
C HIS A 185 -3.80 -0.10 -14.97
N ILE A 186 -3.27 -0.65 -13.88
CA ILE A 186 -2.31 0.00 -13.00
C ILE A 186 -0.97 -0.69 -13.19
N ASP A 187 0.00 0.03 -13.75
CA ASP A 187 1.35 -0.47 -13.93
C ASP A 187 2.01 -0.74 -12.57
N ILE A 188 2.64 -1.91 -12.44
CA ILE A 188 3.26 -2.34 -11.18
C ILE A 188 4.72 -2.70 -11.42
N ILE A 189 5.55 -2.34 -10.45
CA ILE A 189 6.91 -2.88 -10.40
C ILE A 189 6.80 -4.31 -9.88
N ARG A 190 7.30 -5.24 -10.69
CA ARG A 190 7.25 -6.68 -10.41
C ARG A 190 7.83 -7.01 -9.03
N PRO A 191 7.10 -7.73 -8.16
CA PRO A 191 7.64 -8.24 -6.91
C PRO A 191 8.80 -9.22 -7.15
N SER A 192 9.87 -9.15 -6.36
CA SER A 192 11.00 -10.07 -6.46
C SER A 192 10.57 -11.52 -6.24
N GLY A 193 10.99 -12.45 -7.11
CA GLY A 193 10.71 -13.89 -6.96
C GLY A 193 9.39 -14.38 -7.58
N SER A 194 8.67 -13.54 -8.32
CA SER A 194 7.31 -13.81 -8.80
C SER A 194 7.19 -14.69 -10.07
N GLY A 195 8.29 -15.28 -10.56
CA GLY A 195 8.25 -16.24 -11.68
C GLY A 195 7.59 -15.72 -12.97
N SER A 196 7.20 -16.59 -13.89
CA SER A 196 6.70 -16.17 -15.21
C SER A 196 5.25 -15.63 -15.21
N TYR A 197 4.56 -15.61 -14.07
CA TYR A 197 3.20 -15.06 -13.92
C TYR A 197 3.10 -13.57 -14.29
N PHE A 198 4.21 -12.85 -14.18
CA PHE A 198 4.36 -11.45 -14.59
C PHE A 198 5.34 -11.28 -15.77
N TYR A 199 5.66 -12.36 -16.51
CA TYR A 199 6.72 -12.33 -17.53
C TYR A 199 6.34 -11.68 -18.85
N ASN A 200 5.06 -11.38 -19.13
CA ASN A 200 4.69 -11.03 -20.50
C ASN A 200 3.68 -9.88 -20.57
N TYR A 201 4.18 -8.82 -21.22
CA TYR A 201 3.57 -7.63 -21.82
C TYR A 201 2.61 -6.82 -20.94
N LYS A 202 3.11 -5.66 -20.48
CA LYS A 202 2.49 -4.56 -19.70
C LYS A 202 2.63 -4.56 -18.17
N GLY A 203 2.98 -5.67 -17.51
CA GLY A 203 3.35 -5.63 -16.08
C GLY A 203 2.36 -4.86 -15.20
N SER A 204 1.05 -5.03 -15.41
CA SER A 204 0.00 -4.25 -14.76
C SER A 204 -1.02 -5.13 -14.02
N MET A 205 -1.62 -4.58 -12.98
CA MET A 205 -2.78 -5.13 -12.29
C MET A 205 -4.04 -4.40 -12.76
N VAL A 206 -5.16 -5.12 -12.88
CA VAL A 206 -6.45 -4.53 -13.23
C VAL A 206 -7.19 -4.11 -11.96
N LEU A 207 -7.65 -2.87 -11.96
CA LEU A 207 -8.63 -2.33 -11.02
C LEU A 207 -9.97 -2.27 -11.75
N LEU A 208 -10.94 -3.07 -11.33
CA LEU A 208 -12.32 -2.96 -11.83
C LEU A 208 -13.18 -2.29 -10.77
N ALA A 209 -13.99 -1.31 -11.16
CA ALA A 209 -14.92 -0.66 -10.26
C ALA A 209 -16.33 -0.56 -10.86
N ILE A 210 -17.33 -0.66 -9.99
CA ILE A 210 -18.72 -0.37 -10.30
C ILE A 210 -19.10 0.90 -9.54
N VAL A 211 -19.66 1.88 -10.24
CA VAL A 211 -20.11 3.15 -9.66
C VAL A 211 -21.60 3.39 -9.90
N ASP A 212 -22.24 4.08 -8.96
CA ASP A 212 -23.62 4.55 -9.09
C ASP A 212 -23.71 5.84 -9.93
N ALA A 213 -24.94 6.27 -10.22
CA ALA A 213 -25.22 7.51 -10.95
C ALA A 213 -24.71 8.79 -10.27
N ARG A 214 -24.24 8.71 -9.01
CA ARG A 214 -23.69 9.82 -8.23
C ARG A 214 -22.18 9.74 -8.08
N TYR A 215 -21.53 8.88 -8.88
CA TYR A 215 -20.08 8.64 -8.84
C TYR A 215 -19.59 8.04 -7.51
N GLN A 216 -20.46 7.31 -6.80
CA GLN A 216 -20.10 6.58 -5.60
C GLN A 216 -19.76 5.14 -5.97
N PHE A 217 -18.65 4.62 -5.43
CA PHE A 217 -18.29 3.22 -5.62
C PHE A 217 -19.31 2.30 -4.95
N ILE A 218 -19.88 1.38 -5.74
CA ILE A 218 -20.71 0.27 -5.26
C ILE A 218 -19.82 -0.93 -4.95
N MET A 219 -18.85 -1.18 -5.83
CA MET A 219 -17.93 -2.30 -5.74
C MET A 219 -16.59 -1.94 -6.37
N CYS A 220 -15.52 -2.52 -5.85
CA CYS A 220 -14.19 -2.42 -6.42
C CYS A 220 -13.48 -3.76 -6.24
N SER A 221 -12.81 -4.21 -7.29
CA SER A 221 -12.00 -5.42 -7.32
C SER A 221 -10.61 -5.08 -7.82
N PHE A 222 -9.58 -5.60 -7.16
CA PHE A 222 -8.18 -5.33 -7.47
C PHE A 222 -7.37 -6.61 -7.39
N GLY A 223 -6.37 -6.76 -8.26
CA GLY A 223 -5.39 -7.86 -8.19
C GLY A 223 -5.59 -8.95 -9.24
N VAL A 224 -6.41 -8.71 -10.26
CA VAL A 224 -6.49 -9.59 -11.41
C VAL A 224 -5.36 -9.26 -12.38
N ASN A 225 -4.73 -10.29 -12.93
CA ASN A 225 -3.65 -10.16 -13.90
C ASN A 225 -4.16 -9.38 -15.15
N GLY A 226 -3.40 -8.39 -15.62
CA GLY A 226 -3.69 -7.56 -16.80
C GLY A 226 -3.88 -8.29 -18.13
N ARG A 227 -3.78 -9.62 -18.16
CA ARG A 227 -4.18 -10.46 -19.30
C ARG A 227 -5.69 -10.68 -19.42
N ILE A 228 -6.44 -10.45 -18.35
CA ILE A 228 -7.89 -10.67 -18.32
C ILE A 228 -8.58 -9.38 -18.81
N SER A 229 -9.30 -9.49 -19.92
CA SER A 229 -10.16 -8.42 -20.46
C SER A 229 -11.30 -8.11 -19.50
N ASP A 230 -11.78 -6.86 -19.49
CA ASP A 230 -12.88 -6.37 -18.65
C ASP A 230 -14.15 -7.23 -18.74
N GLY A 231 -14.34 -7.96 -19.85
CA GLY A 231 -15.46 -8.89 -20.06
C GLY A 231 -15.33 -10.28 -19.42
N VAL A 232 -14.16 -10.65 -18.86
CA VAL A 232 -13.84 -12.03 -18.40
C VAL A 232 -13.61 -12.08 -16.88
N LEU A 233 -14.28 -11.22 -16.12
CA LEU A 233 -14.22 -11.21 -14.64
C LEU A 233 -15.36 -12.02 -14.02
N GLN A 234 -15.56 -13.26 -14.50
CA GLN A 234 -16.59 -14.17 -13.98
C GLN A 234 -16.17 -14.94 -12.71
N ASN A 235 -14.88 -14.98 -12.36
CA ASN A 235 -14.36 -15.81 -11.26
C ASN A 235 -13.29 -15.13 -10.41
N VAL A 236 -13.42 -13.82 -10.14
CA VAL A 236 -12.63 -13.21 -9.07
C VAL A 236 -13.33 -13.53 -7.76
N SER A 237 -12.60 -14.06 -6.78
CA SER A 237 -13.08 -14.19 -5.41
C SER A 237 -13.52 -12.82 -4.90
N ILE A 238 -14.84 -12.61 -5.00
CA ILE A 238 -15.57 -11.51 -4.41
C ILE A 238 -15.18 -11.55 -2.93
N THR A 239 -14.45 -10.55 -2.46
CA THR A 239 -13.85 -10.52 -1.12
C THR A 239 -14.96 -10.48 -0.06
N LYS A 240 -15.50 -11.66 0.25
CA LYS A 240 -16.00 -12.02 1.57
C LYS A 240 -14.75 -12.24 2.43
N THR A 241 -14.28 -11.18 3.06
CA THR A 241 -13.38 -11.23 4.22
C THR A 241 -13.63 -10.00 5.06
#